data_AF-A0AAD9QJW9-F1
#
_entry.id   AF-A0AAD9QJW9-F1
#
_cell.length_a   1.000
_cell.length_b   1.000
_cell.length_c   1.000
_cell.angle_alpha   90.00
_cell.angle_beta   90.00
_cell.angle_gamma   90.00
#
_symmetry.space_group_name_H-M   'P 1'
#
loop_
_entity.id
_entity.type
_entity.pdbx_description
1 polymer ?
#
loop_
_entity_poly.entity_id
_entity_poly.type
_entity_poly.pdbx_seq_one_letter_code
_entity_poly.pdbx_strand_id
1 'polypeptide(L)'
;MKQASPGENPFSYLWIANCVLYSVLVAFLLNKGWKKQRSGTPAGGASKQQEWKRVYEKRVVEARKKISIAQAELERIKENRKITKKGKRNRAVLEKECKGLSATKLVSFMEKQKAILRKLKRGFSRSQKNEEARILNQQFQADTSKVYANMRELLNKDKEDERPRYTTSDQNIQ
;
A
#
# COMPACT_ATOMS: atom_id res chain seq x y z
N MET A 1 4.26 -55.27 -9.95
CA MET A 1 3.69 -54.49 -8.82
C MET A 1 2.89 -55.46 -7.98
N LYS A 2 3.30 -55.72 -6.73
CA LYS A 2 2.58 -56.63 -5.83
C LYS A 2 1.21 -56.01 -5.54
N GLN A 3 0.14 -56.71 -5.87
CA GLN A 3 -1.22 -56.29 -5.52
C GLN A 3 -1.32 -56.29 -3.99
N ALA A 4 -1.55 -55.13 -3.38
CA ALA A 4 -1.76 -55.02 -1.95
C ALA A 4 -3.06 -55.73 -1.60
N SER A 5 -2.96 -56.96 -1.11
CA SER A 5 -4.09 -57.72 -0.59
C SER A 5 -4.60 -57.06 0.69
N PRO A 6 -5.92 -56.87 0.87
CA PRO A 6 -6.50 -56.29 2.09
C PRO A 6 -6.09 -57.00 3.39
N GLY A 7 -5.66 -58.26 3.29
CA GLY A 7 -5.25 -59.08 4.43
C GLY A 7 -3.83 -58.83 4.95
N GLU A 8 -2.93 -58.23 4.15
CA GLU A 8 -1.52 -58.07 4.54
C GLU A 8 -1.18 -56.68 5.05
N ASN A 9 -1.86 -55.62 4.57
CA ASN A 9 -1.64 -54.24 5.01
C ASN A 9 -2.90 -53.37 4.82
N PRO A 10 -3.84 -53.42 5.77
CA PRO A 10 -5.14 -52.75 5.65
C PRO A 10 -5.02 -51.23 5.57
N PHE A 11 -4.02 -50.63 6.21
CA PHE A 11 -3.77 -49.17 6.17
C PHE A 11 -3.25 -48.69 4.82
N SER A 12 -2.37 -49.45 4.17
CA SER A 12 -1.88 -49.13 2.83
C SER A 12 -2.99 -49.22 1.79
N TYR A 13 -3.87 -50.21 1.93
CA TYR A 13 -5.05 -50.35 1.07
C TYR A 13 -6.03 -49.19 1.28
N LEU A 14 -6.31 -48.82 2.53
CA LEU A 14 -7.18 -47.68 2.86
C LEU A 14 -6.60 -46.35 2.35
N TRP A 15 -5.29 -46.16 2.45
CA TRP A 15 -4.58 -45.01 1.91
C TRP A 15 -4.71 -44.92 0.37
N ILE A 16 -4.47 -46.03 -0.33
CA ILE A 16 -4.60 -46.10 -1.79
C ILE A 16 -6.05 -45.84 -2.21
N ALA A 17 -7.02 -46.45 -1.53
CA ALA A 17 -8.44 -46.24 -1.81
C ALA A 17 -8.84 -44.77 -1.62
N ASN A 18 -8.36 -44.12 -0.56
CA ASN A 18 -8.60 -42.70 -0.30
C ASN A 18 -7.93 -41.81 -1.35
N CYS A 19 -6.70 -42.13 -1.78
CA CYS A 19 -6.03 -41.43 -2.86
C CYS A 19 -6.81 -41.52 -4.18
N VAL A 20 -7.32 -42.70 -4.54
CA VAL A 20 -8.12 -42.89 -5.76
C VAL A 20 -9.43 -42.09 -5.69
N LEU A 21 -10.14 -42.16 -4.56
CA LEU A 21 -11.36 -41.37 -4.33
C LEU A 21 -11.09 -39.86 -4.45
N TYR A 22 -10.01 -39.37 -3.84
CA TYR A 22 -9.61 -37.97 -3.93
C TYR A 22 -9.27 -37.56 -5.36
N SER A 23 -8.50 -38.37 -6.10
CA SER A 23 -8.17 -38.10 -7.51
C SER A 23 -9.42 -38.02 -8.40
N VAL A 24 -10.40 -38.89 -8.19
CA VAL A 24 -11.67 -38.88 -8.95
C VAL A 24 -12.48 -37.63 -8.61
N LEU A 25 -12.57 -37.23 -7.35
CA LEU A 25 -13.25 -36.01 -6.94
C LEU A 25 -12.59 -34.76 -7.54
N VAL A 26 -11.26 -34.66 -7.48
CA VAL A 26 -10.51 -33.55 -8.07
C VAL A 26 -10.69 -33.50 -9.59
N ALA A 27 -10.61 -34.66 -10.28
CA ALA A 27 -10.85 -34.74 -11.71
C ALA A 27 -12.29 -34.35 -12.07
N PHE A 28 -13.28 -34.76 -11.28
CA PHE A 28 -14.68 -34.37 -11.47
C PHE A 28 -14.90 -32.86 -11.28
N LEU A 29 -14.31 -32.27 -10.24
CA LEU A 29 -14.36 -30.82 -9.99
C LEU A 29 -13.68 -30.03 -11.13
N LEU A 30 -12.57 -30.54 -11.65
CA LEU A 30 -11.89 -29.96 -12.81
C LEU A 30 -12.72 -30.07 -14.09
N ASN A 31 -13.36 -31.22 -14.33
CA ASN A 31 -14.15 -31.48 -15.54
C ASN A 31 -15.49 -30.72 -15.55
N LYS A 32 -16.08 -30.44 -14.38
CA LYS A 32 -17.25 -29.57 -14.21
C LYS A 32 -16.94 -28.08 -14.40
N GLY A 33 -15.71 -27.72 -14.74
CA GLY A 33 -15.34 -26.33 -14.97
C GLY A 33 -15.30 -25.49 -13.70
N TRP A 34 -15.29 -26.11 -12.50
CA TRP A 34 -14.96 -25.44 -11.24
C TRP A 34 -13.45 -25.13 -11.15
N LYS A 35 -12.82 -24.77 -12.27
CA LYS A 35 -11.71 -23.83 -12.21
C LYS A 35 -12.30 -22.57 -11.63
N LYS A 36 -11.93 -22.25 -10.39
CA LYS A 36 -11.89 -20.86 -9.93
C LYS A 36 -11.22 -20.11 -11.06
N GLN A 37 -11.99 -19.36 -11.87
CA GLN A 37 -11.39 -18.48 -12.84
C GLN A 37 -10.38 -17.68 -12.01
N ARG A 38 -9.10 -17.86 -12.29
CA ARG A 38 -8.14 -16.78 -12.06
C ARG A 38 -8.57 -15.71 -13.06
N SER A 39 -9.69 -15.07 -12.76
CA SER A 39 -10.18 -13.89 -13.46
C SER A 39 -8.99 -12.96 -13.44
N GLY A 40 -8.51 -12.64 -14.64
CA GLY A 40 -7.23 -11.99 -14.85
C GLY A 40 -6.98 -10.85 -13.88
N THR A 41 -5.71 -10.67 -13.55
CA THR A 41 -5.17 -9.47 -12.93
C THR A 41 -5.98 -8.27 -13.38
N PRO A 42 -6.73 -7.59 -12.49
CA PRO A 42 -7.58 -6.50 -12.93
C PRO A 42 -6.65 -5.38 -13.38
N ALA A 43 -6.55 -5.17 -14.68
CA ALA A 43 -5.82 -4.05 -15.29
C ALA A 43 -6.30 -2.69 -14.73
N GLY A 44 -7.48 -2.64 -14.12
CA GLY A 44 -8.00 -1.47 -13.39
C GLY A 44 -7.32 -1.17 -12.05
N GLY A 45 -6.53 -2.10 -11.49
CA GLY A 45 -5.83 -1.90 -10.22
C GLY A 45 -4.71 -0.86 -10.30
N ALA A 46 -3.89 -0.93 -11.36
CA ALA A 46 -2.76 -0.01 -11.57
C ALA A 46 -3.21 1.43 -11.85
N SER A 47 -4.29 1.61 -12.62
CA SER A 47 -4.88 2.92 -12.90
C SER A 47 -5.40 3.61 -11.64
N LYS A 48 -6.17 2.88 -10.81
CA LYS A 48 -6.65 3.35 -9.51
C LYS A 48 -5.50 3.61 -8.53
N GLN A 49 -4.43 2.81 -8.60
CA GLN A 49 -3.23 2.97 -7.77
C GLN A 49 -2.46 4.26 -8.10
N GLN A 50 -2.37 4.65 -9.37
CA GLN A 50 -1.80 5.93 -9.77
C GLN A 50 -2.74 7.11 -9.47
N GLU A 51 -4.04 6.88 -9.45
CA GLU A 51 -5.02 7.93 -9.17
C GLU A 51 -4.95 8.44 -7.73
N TRP A 52 -4.94 7.54 -6.72
CA TRP A 52 -4.90 7.97 -5.32
C TRP A 52 -3.60 8.72 -4.97
N LYS A 53 -2.46 8.31 -5.55
CA LYS A 53 -1.18 9.01 -5.42
C LYS A 53 -1.27 10.43 -5.99
N ARG A 54 -1.81 10.59 -7.20
CA ARG A 54 -2.02 11.90 -7.83
C ARG A 54 -2.96 12.79 -7.02
N VAL A 55 -4.04 12.25 -6.46
CA VAL A 55 -4.97 13.01 -5.61
C VAL A 55 -4.27 13.47 -4.32
N TYR A 56 -3.46 12.61 -3.71
CA TYR A 56 -2.66 12.97 -2.54
C TYR A 56 -1.69 14.11 -2.85
N GLU A 57 -0.91 13.99 -3.93
CA GLU A 57 0.06 15.01 -4.33
C GLU A 57 -0.61 16.37 -4.57
N LYS A 58 -1.75 16.39 -5.29
CA LYS A 58 -2.53 17.62 -5.49
C LYS A 58 -2.92 18.26 -4.16
N ARG A 59 -3.48 17.49 -3.23
CA ARG A 59 -3.88 18.00 -1.89
C ARG A 59 -2.69 18.52 -1.09
N VAL A 60 -1.53 17.87 -1.17
CA VAL A 60 -0.31 18.32 -0.49
C VAL A 60 0.19 19.64 -1.08
N VAL A 61 0.23 19.75 -2.41
CA VAL A 61 0.64 20.98 -3.10
C VAL A 61 -0.28 22.14 -2.77
N GLU A 62 -1.60 21.91 -2.77
CA GLU A 62 -2.59 22.92 -2.38
C GLU A 62 -2.39 23.40 -0.94
N ALA A 63 -2.25 22.48 0.02
CA ALA A 63 -2.04 22.83 1.42
C ALA A 63 -0.71 23.59 1.63
N ARG A 64 0.38 23.17 0.95
CA ARG A 64 1.67 23.90 0.96
C ARG A 64 1.56 25.30 0.36
N LYS A 65 0.84 25.43 -0.75
CA LYS A 65 0.57 26.72 -1.39
C LYS A 65 -0.19 27.66 -0.45
N LYS A 66 -1.22 27.16 0.23
CA LYS A 66 -1.99 27.94 1.23
C LYS A 66 -1.11 28.39 2.40
N ILE A 67 -0.23 27.52 2.89
CA ILE A 67 0.73 27.88 3.95
C ILE A 67 1.69 28.98 3.47
N SER A 68 2.28 28.82 2.29
CA SER A 68 3.20 29.82 1.71
C SER A 68 2.52 31.18 1.53
N ILE A 69 1.28 31.19 1.03
CA ILE A 69 0.50 32.42 0.86
C ILE A 69 0.22 33.09 2.22
N ALA A 70 -0.22 32.33 3.22
CA ALA A 70 -0.50 32.85 4.55
C ALA A 70 0.75 33.35 5.25
N GLN A 71 1.90 32.68 5.08
CA GLN A 71 3.18 33.10 5.62
C GLN A 71 3.65 34.42 5.00
N ALA A 72 3.55 34.56 3.68
CA ALA A 72 3.90 35.81 3.00
C ALA A 72 3.02 36.99 3.47
N GLU A 73 1.74 36.73 3.72
CA GLU A 73 0.82 37.72 4.27
C GLU A 73 1.18 38.11 5.72
N LEU A 74 1.58 37.12 6.54
CA LEU A 74 2.01 37.36 7.92
C LEU A 74 3.27 38.22 7.99
N GLU A 75 4.29 37.91 7.19
CA GLU A 75 5.53 38.71 7.12
C GLU A 75 5.24 40.12 6.63
N ARG A 76 4.36 40.28 5.64
CA ARG A 76 3.91 41.61 5.18
C ARG A 76 3.24 42.41 6.29
N ILE A 77 2.40 41.79 7.12
CA ILE A 77 1.73 42.46 8.26
C ILE A 77 2.77 42.86 9.32
N LYS A 78 3.75 42.00 9.61
CA LYS A 78 4.84 42.34 10.56
C LYS A 78 5.69 43.52 10.10
N GLU A 79 6.01 43.56 8.81
CA GLU A 79 6.90 44.58 8.23
C GLU A 79 6.15 45.82 7.70
N ASN A 80 4.81 45.87 7.84
CA ASN A 80 3.95 46.95 7.34
C ASN A 80 4.15 47.31 5.85
N ARG A 81 4.54 46.33 5.02
CA ARG A 81 4.84 46.56 3.60
C ARG A 81 3.57 46.80 2.78
N LYS A 82 3.70 47.58 1.69
CA LYS A 82 2.60 47.84 0.74
C LYS A 82 2.17 46.55 0.03
N ILE A 83 0.87 46.43 -0.25
CA ILE A 83 0.30 45.27 -0.95
C ILE A 83 0.67 45.29 -2.43
N THR A 84 1.27 44.20 -2.92
CA THR A 84 1.55 43.98 -4.35
C THR A 84 0.31 43.47 -5.11
N LYS A 85 0.32 43.54 -6.45
CA LYS A 85 -0.78 43.00 -7.29
C LYS A 85 -1.02 41.50 -7.04
N LYS A 86 0.06 40.72 -6.83
CA LYS A 86 -0.01 39.30 -6.42
C LYS A 86 -0.60 39.17 -5.01
N GLY A 87 -0.19 40.03 -4.09
CA GLY A 87 -0.74 40.12 -2.73
C GLY A 87 -2.25 40.31 -2.72
N LYS A 88 -2.81 41.20 -3.55
CA LYS A 88 -4.27 41.41 -3.65
C LYS A 88 -5.03 40.12 -4.01
N ARG A 89 -4.55 39.36 -5.00
CA ARG A 89 -5.15 38.08 -5.42
C ARG A 89 -5.08 37.04 -4.31
N ASN A 90 -3.92 36.92 -3.66
CA ASN A 90 -3.71 36.00 -2.55
C ASN A 90 -4.59 36.35 -1.34
N ARG A 91 -4.75 37.65 -1.06
CA ARG A 91 -5.61 38.16 0.00
C ARG A 91 -7.07 37.76 -0.20
N ALA A 92 -7.60 37.86 -1.42
CA ALA A 92 -8.95 37.43 -1.74
C ALA A 92 -9.16 35.92 -1.49
N VAL A 93 -8.15 35.08 -1.74
CA VAL A 93 -8.20 33.65 -1.42
C VAL A 93 -8.22 33.44 0.09
N LEU A 94 -7.37 34.13 0.84
CA LEU A 94 -7.31 34.01 2.30
C LEU A 94 -8.57 34.58 2.99
N GLU A 95 -9.16 35.66 2.48
CA GLU A 95 -10.37 36.26 3.03
C GLU A 95 -11.58 35.30 2.94
N LYS A 96 -11.70 34.56 1.83
CA LYS A 96 -12.72 33.51 1.68
C LYS A 96 -12.58 32.41 2.73
N GLU A 97 -11.35 32.02 3.08
CA GLU A 97 -11.11 30.94 4.04
C GLU A 97 -11.09 31.41 5.51
N CYS A 98 -10.60 32.61 5.80
CA CYS A 98 -10.35 33.10 7.16
C CYS A 98 -11.43 34.06 7.70
N LYS A 99 -12.39 34.53 6.87
CA LYS A 99 -13.41 35.52 7.25
C LYS A 99 -12.80 36.72 7.99
N GLY A 100 -11.75 37.28 7.40
CA GLY A 100 -10.96 38.39 7.93
C GLY A 100 -9.50 38.03 8.22
N LEU A 101 -8.61 39.01 8.01
CA LEU A 101 -7.16 38.83 8.06
C LEU A 101 -6.58 39.58 9.25
N SER A 102 -6.16 38.81 10.24
CA SER A 102 -5.36 39.26 11.38
C SER A 102 -4.19 38.31 11.54
N ALA A 103 -3.08 38.78 12.12
CA ALA A 103 -1.89 37.96 12.36
C ALA A 103 -2.23 36.67 13.11
N THR A 104 -3.08 36.74 14.14
CA THR A 104 -3.51 35.58 14.93
C THR A 104 -4.34 34.59 14.10
N LYS A 105 -5.27 35.09 13.28
CA LYS A 105 -6.08 34.27 12.36
C LYS A 105 -5.21 33.57 11.31
N LEU A 106 -4.19 34.26 10.77
CA LEU A 106 -3.25 33.69 9.80
C LEU A 106 -2.40 32.58 10.41
N VAL A 107 -1.90 32.77 11.62
CA VAL A 107 -1.16 31.73 12.36
C VAL A 107 -2.06 30.51 12.62
N SER A 108 -3.29 30.74 13.10
CA SER A 108 -4.28 29.66 13.31
C SER A 108 -4.58 28.92 12.00
N PHE A 109 -4.73 29.65 10.89
CA PHE A 109 -4.95 29.06 9.58
C PHE A 109 -3.75 28.22 9.12
N MET A 110 -2.52 28.72 9.25
CA MET A 110 -1.31 27.97 8.93
C MET A 110 -1.20 26.69 9.76
N GLU A 111 -1.50 26.73 11.06
CA GLU A 111 -1.50 25.55 11.91
C GLU A 111 -2.58 24.53 11.49
N LYS A 112 -3.78 24.99 11.09
CA LYS A 112 -4.80 24.11 10.50
C LYS A 112 -4.30 23.43 9.23
N GLN A 113 -3.67 24.17 8.31
CA GLN A 113 -3.11 23.60 7.08
C GLN A 113 -1.95 22.63 7.35
N LYS A 114 -1.06 22.94 8.32
CA LYS A 114 0.00 22.02 8.77
C LYS A 114 -0.59 20.75 9.37
N ALA A 115 -1.67 20.85 10.15
CA ALA A 115 -2.36 19.68 10.69
C ALA A 115 -2.97 18.80 9.59
N ILE A 116 -3.56 19.41 8.55
CA ILE A 116 -4.02 18.69 7.35
C ILE A 116 -2.85 17.96 6.68
N LEU A 117 -1.71 18.63 6.47
CA LEU A 117 -0.51 18.00 5.90
C LEU A 117 -0.03 16.81 6.74
N ARG A 118 -0.01 16.92 8.07
CA ARG A 118 0.35 15.82 8.98
C ARG A 118 -0.62 14.64 8.82
N LYS A 119 -1.93 14.89 8.75
CA LYS A 119 -2.95 13.85 8.52
C LYS A 119 -2.79 13.19 7.16
N LEU A 120 -2.59 13.97 6.10
CA LEU A 120 -2.36 13.48 4.75
C LEU A 120 -1.11 12.59 4.70
N LYS A 121 0.01 13.02 5.27
CA LYS A 121 1.25 12.24 5.32
C LYS A 121 1.06 10.89 6.03
N ARG A 122 0.37 10.90 7.18
CA ARG A 122 0.06 9.67 7.94
C ARG A 122 -0.85 8.74 7.12
N GLY A 123 -1.89 9.28 6.48
CA GLY A 123 -2.79 8.51 5.63
C GLY A 123 -2.11 7.90 4.41
N PHE A 124 -1.22 8.66 3.77
CA PHE A 124 -0.40 8.18 2.64
C PHE A 124 0.51 7.04 3.05
N SER A 125 1.25 7.17 4.14
CA SER A 125 2.13 6.11 4.65
C SER A 125 1.37 4.82 4.99
N ARG A 126 0.18 4.93 5.59
CA ARG A 126 -0.69 3.76 5.83
C ARG A 126 -1.16 3.11 4.53
N SER A 127 -1.60 3.92 3.58
CA SER A 127 -2.09 3.44 2.28
C SER A 127 -0.98 2.75 1.48
N GLN A 128 0.24 3.29 1.55
CA GLN A 128 1.42 2.69 0.94
C GLN A 128 1.73 1.32 1.53
N LYS A 129 1.78 1.18 2.87
CA LYS A 129 1.99 -0.11 3.54
C LYS A 129 0.91 -1.15 3.18
N ASN A 130 -0.35 -0.72 3.11
CA ASN A 130 -1.44 -1.60 2.72
C ASN A 130 -1.30 -2.07 1.26
N GLU A 131 -0.82 -1.21 0.37
CA GLU A 131 -0.59 -1.55 -1.02
C GLU A 131 0.59 -2.53 -1.17
N GLU A 132 1.69 -2.30 -0.46
CA GLU A 132 2.84 -3.22 -0.39
C GLU A 132 2.40 -4.60 0.11
N ALA A 133 1.61 -4.65 1.19
CA ALA A 133 1.03 -5.89 1.70
C ALA A 133 0.11 -6.57 0.67
N ARG A 134 -0.70 -5.79 -0.08
CA ARG A 134 -1.58 -6.32 -1.11
C ARG A 134 -0.81 -6.95 -2.26
N ILE A 135 0.27 -6.31 -2.72
CA ILE A 135 1.15 -6.83 -3.77
C ILE A 135 1.82 -8.13 -3.30
N LEU A 136 2.37 -8.14 -2.08
CA LEU A 136 2.99 -9.33 -1.51
C LEU A 136 1.98 -10.49 -1.38
N ASN A 137 0.78 -10.21 -0.89
CA ASN A 137 -0.29 -11.20 -0.78
C ASN A 137 -0.73 -11.73 -2.16
N GLN A 138 -0.78 -10.88 -3.18
CA GLN A 138 -1.05 -11.32 -4.55
C GLN A 138 0.06 -12.23 -5.09
N GLN A 139 1.33 -11.89 -4.85
CA GLN A 139 2.47 -12.74 -5.23
C GLN A 139 2.41 -14.11 -4.53
N PHE A 140 2.10 -14.11 -3.23
CA PHE A 140 1.92 -15.35 -2.46
C PHE A 140 0.79 -16.22 -3.01
N GLN A 141 -0.36 -15.63 -3.36
CA GLN A 141 -1.50 -16.36 -3.95
C GLN A 141 -1.21 -16.89 -5.37
N ALA A 142 -0.36 -16.18 -6.13
CA ALA A 142 -0.01 -16.57 -7.50
C ALA A 142 1.01 -17.71 -7.53
N ASP A 143 2.05 -17.63 -6.70
CA ASP A 143 3.17 -18.59 -6.66
C ASP A 143 3.73 -18.71 -5.23
N THR A 144 3.10 -19.58 -4.44
CA THR A 144 3.55 -19.90 -3.07
C THR A 144 4.96 -20.45 -3.05
N SER A 145 5.31 -21.28 -4.04
CA SER A 145 6.59 -21.98 -4.11
C SER A 145 7.77 -21.02 -4.23
N LYS A 146 7.61 -19.97 -5.05
CA LYS A 146 8.61 -18.92 -5.21
C LYS A 146 8.84 -18.10 -3.94
N VAL A 147 7.79 -17.85 -3.16
CA VAL A 147 7.95 -17.16 -1.86
C VAL A 147 8.74 -18.03 -0.88
N TYR A 148 8.42 -19.32 -0.78
CA TYR A 148 9.17 -20.24 0.08
C TYR A 148 10.61 -20.46 -0.42
N ALA A 149 10.86 -20.43 -1.73
CA ALA A 149 12.21 -20.47 -2.29
C ALA A 149 13.03 -19.24 -1.86
N ASN A 150 12.47 -18.04 -1.98
CA ASN A 150 13.11 -16.80 -1.52
C ASN A 150 13.38 -16.81 0.00
N MET A 151 12.44 -17.30 0.81
CA MET A 151 12.66 -17.45 2.26
C MET A 151 13.78 -18.44 2.57
N ARG A 152 13.85 -19.55 1.82
CA ARG A 152 14.90 -20.56 1.97
C ARG A 152 16.26 -20.03 1.55
N GLU A 153 16.32 -19.19 0.52
CA GLU A 153 17.54 -18.47 0.13
C GLU A 153 18.00 -17.47 1.20
N LEU A 154 17.08 -16.71 1.81
CA LEU A 154 17.41 -15.80 2.92
C LEU A 154 17.98 -16.57 4.12
N LEU A 155 17.34 -17.68 4.52
CA LEU A 155 17.85 -18.55 5.58
C LEU A 155 19.22 -19.16 5.23
N ASN A 156 19.46 -19.45 3.95
CA ASN A 156 20.75 -19.97 3.51
C ASN A 156 21.86 -18.90 3.51
N LYS A 157 21.51 -17.61 3.37
CA LYS A 157 22.46 -16.49 3.45
C LYS A 157 22.82 -16.14 4.90
N ASP A 158 21.86 -16.25 5.82
CA ASP A 158 22.05 -15.98 7.25
C ASP A 158 22.49 -17.23 8.03
N LYS A 159 23.14 -18.22 7.40
CA LYS A 159 23.54 -19.49 8.05
C LYS A 159 24.44 -19.32 9.29
N GLU A 160 25.12 -18.18 9.41
CA GLU A 160 26.01 -17.89 10.54
C GLU A 160 25.31 -17.18 11.71
N ASP A 161 24.12 -16.60 11.50
CA ASP A 161 23.36 -15.94 12.54
C ASP A 161 22.32 -16.92 13.13
N GLU A 162 22.50 -17.29 14.40
CA GLU A 162 21.58 -18.15 15.17
C GLU A 162 20.14 -17.60 15.22
N ARG A 163 19.96 -16.32 14.87
CA ARG A 163 18.68 -15.63 14.81
C ARG A 163 18.58 -14.70 13.58
N PRO A 164 18.07 -15.19 12.43
CA PRO A 164 17.97 -14.41 11.21
C PRO A 164 17.15 -13.13 11.42
N ARG A 165 17.66 -12.00 10.93
CA ARG A 165 16.98 -10.70 11.03
C ARG A 165 16.25 -10.41 9.73
N TYR A 166 14.99 -9.96 9.84
CA TYR A 166 14.27 -9.44 8.69
C TYR A 166 14.95 -8.16 8.19
N THR A 167 15.76 -8.29 7.13
CA THR A 167 16.26 -7.14 6.39
C THR A 167 15.14 -6.66 5.46
N THR A 168 14.67 -5.44 5.66
CA THR A 168 13.89 -4.77 4.61
C THR A 168 14.82 -4.58 3.42
N SER A 169 14.46 -5.15 2.28
CA SER A 169 15.21 -5.13 1.02
C SER A 169 15.25 -3.72 0.40
N ASP A 170 15.77 -2.74 1.15
CA ASP A 170 16.00 -1.35 0.74
C ASP A 170 17.50 -1.04 0.58
N GLN A 171 18.38 -2.04 0.66
CA GLN A 171 19.83 -1.86 0.47
C GLN A 171 20.33 -2.14 -0.95
N ASN A 172 19.45 -2.25 -1.95
CA ASN A 172 19.86 -2.34 -3.36
C ASN A 172 19.46 -1.08 -4.14
N ILE A 173 19.96 0.07 -3.71
CA ILE A 173 20.26 1.20 -4.59
C ILE A 173 21.56 1.81 -4.07
N GLN A 174 22.68 1.43 -4.69
CA GLN A 174 23.94 2.14 -4.65
C GLN A 174 24.26 2.57 -6.08
#